data_AF-A0A9D8EU63-F1
#
_entry.id   AF-A0A9D8EU63-F1
#
_cell.length_a   1.000
_cell.length_b   1.000
_cell.length_c   1.000
_cell.angle_alpha   90.00
_cell.angle_beta   90.00
_cell.angle_gamma   90.00
#
_symmetry.space_group_name_H-M   'P 1'
#
loop_
_entity.id
_entity.type
_entity.pdbx_description
1 polymer ?
#
loop_
_entity_poly.entity_id
_entity_poly.type
_entity_poly.pdbx_seq_one_letter_code
_entity_poly.pdbx_strand_id
1 'polypeptide(L)'
;MTVSKKLTISSSGKINLYLNVSKALRVDGYHEIKSIMQSINLADELNFEIYNNYGLSRHGSANGNGNGNGISITCNNINIPLNEKNLVHKAAQLMLKTFGLLKKYNVKINI
;
A
#
# COMPACT_ATOMS: atom_id res chain seq x y z
N MET A 1 3.90 -7.04 -21.35
CA MET A 1 2.68 -6.66 -20.58
C MET A 1 2.36 -5.23 -20.93
N THR A 2 1.17 -4.94 -21.45
CA THR A 2 0.76 -3.57 -21.79
C THR A 2 0.10 -2.91 -20.58
N VAL A 3 0.50 -1.68 -20.25
CA VAL A 3 -0.16 -0.90 -19.19
C VAL A 3 -1.59 -0.62 -19.63
N SER A 4 -2.57 -1.05 -18.84
CA SER A 4 -3.98 -0.81 -19.14
C SER A 4 -4.46 0.52 -18.58
N LYS A 5 -3.93 0.96 -17.42
CA LYS A 5 -4.23 2.26 -16.81
C LYS A 5 -3.04 2.78 -15.98
N LYS A 6 -2.94 4.11 -15.89
CA LYS A 6 -2.08 4.81 -14.93
C LYS A 6 -2.91 5.75 -14.05
N LEU A 7 -2.50 5.91 -12.80
CA LEU A 7 -3.12 6.83 -11.85
C LEU A 7 -2.04 7.40 -10.94
N THR A 8 -2.07 8.71 -10.73
CA THR A 8 -1.20 9.41 -9.78
C THR A 8 -2.08 10.05 -8.71
N ILE A 9 -1.76 9.83 -7.43
CA ILE A 9 -2.47 10.43 -6.30
C ILE A 9 -1.48 11.04 -5.32
N SER A 10 -1.89 12.14 -4.69
CA SER A 10 -1.15 12.74 -3.59
C SER A 10 -1.64 12.20 -2.25
N SER A 11 -0.71 11.84 -1.36
CA SER A 11 -0.98 11.38 0.01
C SER A 11 -0.40 12.39 1.00
N SER A 12 -1.24 13.32 1.46
CA SER A 12 -0.85 14.34 2.43
C SER A 12 -0.40 13.74 3.75
N GLY A 13 0.73 14.25 4.26
CA GLY A 13 1.13 14.08 5.64
C GLY A 13 0.16 14.79 6.59
N LYS A 14 0.27 14.47 7.88
CA LYS A 14 -0.56 15.08 8.93
C LYS A 14 0.27 15.46 10.13
N ILE A 15 -0.21 16.47 10.85
CA ILE A 15 0.24 16.81 12.20
C ILE A 15 -0.92 16.64 13.18
N ASN A 16 -0.61 16.38 14.45
CA ASN A 16 -1.61 16.44 15.53
C ASN A 16 -1.51 17.83 16.16
N LEU A 17 -2.53 18.68 16.00
CA LEU A 17 -2.61 19.99 16.67
C LEU A 17 -2.94 19.84 18.16
N TYR A 18 -3.60 18.73 18.50
CA TYR A 18 -3.87 18.30 19.86
C TYR A 18 -3.72 16.78 19.91
N LEU A 19 -3.15 16.27 21.00
CA LEU A 19 -3.11 14.84 21.28
C LEU A 19 -3.21 14.62 22.79
N ASN A 20 -4.21 13.84 23.19
CA ASN A 20 -4.36 13.36 24.55
C ASN A 20 -4.50 11.84 24.51
N VAL A 21 -3.69 11.16 25.31
CA VAL A 21 -3.58 9.71 25.37
C VAL A 21 -4.05 9.26 26.74
N SER A 22 -4.95 8.27 26.78
CA SER A 22 -5.40 7.69 28.04
C SER A 22 -4.24 7.07 28.80
N LYS A 23 -4.24 7.20 30.13
CA LYS A 23 -3.25 6.50 30.97
C LYS A 23 -3.42 4.97 30.95
N ALA A 24 -4.66 4.51 30.82
CA ALA A 24 -4.97 3.08 30.79
C ALA A 24 -4.67 2.48 29.42
N LEU A 25 -4.05 1.29 29.44
CA LEU A 25 -3.87 0.44 28.26
C LEU A 25 -5.10 -0.44 28.08
N ARG A 26 -5.56 -0.59 26.84
CA ARG A 26 -6.62 -1.53 26.47
C ARG A 26 -6.10 -2.96 26.45
N VAL A 27 -7.02 -3.92 26.51
CA VAL A 27 -6.72 -5.36 26.47
C VAL A 27 -6.05 -5.82 25.17
N ASP A 28 -6.19 -5.06 24.08
CA ASP A 28 -5.56 -5.33 22.79
C ASP A 28 -4.18 -4.67 22.61
N GLY A 29 -3.65 -4.02 23.65
CA GLY A 29 -2.32 -3.42 23.65
C GLY A 29 -2.25 -2.00 23.08
N TYR A 30 -3.39 -1.34 22.84
CA TYR A 30 -3.45 0.06 22.39
C TYR A 30 -3.95 1.02 23.49
N HIS A 31 -3.79 2.33 23.29
CA HIS A 31 -4.36 3.37 24.17
C HIS A 31 -5.53 4.07 23.47
N GLU A 32 -6.51 4.52 24.25
CA GLU A 32 -7.51 5.45 23.76
C GLU A 32 -6.88 6.82 23.52
N ILE A 33 -7.19 7.45 22.38
CA ILE A 33 -6.65 8.75 22.02
C ILE A 33 -7.76 9.74 21.66
N LYS A 34 -7.58 10.99 22.05
CA LYS A 34 -8.33 12.15 21.54
C LYS A 34 -7.35 13.06 20.82
N SER A 35 -7.59 13.32 19.55
CA SER A 35 -6.67 14.10 18.71
C SER A 35 -7.43 15.05 17.79
N ILE A 36 -6.82 16.20 17.50
CA ILE A 36 -7.20 17.04 16.35
C ILE A 36 -6.09 16.85 15.32
N MET A 37 -6.41 16.12 14.25
CA MET A 37 -5.48 15.88 13.15
C MET A 37 -5.71 16.88 12.04
N GLN A 38 -4.64 17.47 11.53
CA GLN A 38 -4.65 18.41 10.41
C GLN A 38 -3.75 17.87 9.31
N SER A 39 -4.33 17.63 8.13
CA SER A 39 -3.55 17.37 6.91
C SER A 39 -2.80 18.63 6.50
N ILE A 40 -1.57 18.46 6.02
CA ILE A 40 -0.71 19.53 5.55
C ILE A 40 -0.34 19.33 4.07
N ASN A 41 0.22 20.36 3.45
CA ASN A 41 0.59 20.32 2.04
C ASN A 41 1.86 19.50 1.74
N LEU A 42 2.61 19.07 2.75
CA LEU A 42 3.71 18.10 2.58
C LEU A 42 3.09 16.73 2.31
N ALA A 43 3.40 16.12 1.17
CA ALA A 43 2.75 14.90 0.71
C ALA A 43 3.72 13.99 -0.05
N ASP A 44 3.43 12.69 0.01
CA ASP A 44 4.01 11.72 -0.92
C ASP A 44 3.18 11.68 -2.21
N GLU A 45 3.81 11.30 -3.32
CA GLU A 45 3.11 11.06 -4.60
C GLU A 45 3.17 9.59 -4.95
N LEU A 46 2.00 8.94 -5.00
CA LEU A 46 1.90 7.52 -5.33
C LEU A 46 1.48 7.38 -6.79
N ASN A 47 2.32 6.70 -7.56
CA ASN A 47 2.11 6.43 -8.97
C ASN A 47 1.78 4.95 -9.18
N PHE A 48 0.60 4.68 -9.75
CA PHE A 48 0.07 3.35 -9.98
C PHE A 48 0.06 3.03 -11.47
N GLU A 49 0.58 1.87 -11.82
CA GLU A 49 0.46 1.29 -13.16
C GLU A 49 -0.24 -0.06 -13.06
N ILE A 50 -1.35 -0.20 -13.76
CA ILE A 50 -2.18 -1.41 -13.78
C ILE A 50 -1.93 -2.15 -15.09
N TYR A 51 -1.76 -3.46 -14.99
CA TYR A 51 -1.49 -4.36 -16.11
C TYR A 51 -2.54 -5.46 -16.16
N ASN A 52 -3.07 -5.78 -17.35
CA ASN A 52 -4.00 -6.88 -17.54
C ASN A 52 -3.25 -8.21 -17.65
N ASN A 53 -3.71 -9.23 -16.93
CA ASN A 53 -3.16 -10.58 -16.94
C ASN A 53 -4.10 -11.62 -17.56
N TYR A 54 -5.14 -11.18 -18.28
CA TYR A 54 -6.13 -12.10 -18.86
C TYR A 54 -5.44 -13.13 -19.78
N GLY A 55 -5.64 -14.41 -19.49
CA GLY A 55 -5.07 -15.53 -20.28
C GLY A 55 -3.62 -15.91 -19.93
N LEU A 56 -2.96 -15.25 -18.97
CA LEU A 56 -1.65 -15.66 -18.49
C LEU A 56 -1.81 -16.61 -17.31
N SER A 57 -1.37 -17.87 -17.46
CA SER A 57 -1.28 -18.81 -16.36
C SER A 57 -0.28 -18.28 -15.34
N ARG A 58 -0.75 -18.00 -14.12
CA ARG A 58 0.14 -17.62 -13.01
C ARG A 58 0.90 -18.87 -12.57
N HIS A 59 1.96 -19.23 -13.28
CA HIS A 59 3.01 -20.00 -12.63
C HIS A 59 3.67 -19.08 -11.62
N GLY A 60 3.69 -19.52 -10.36
CA GLY A 60 4.36 -18.81 -9.29
C GLY A 60 5.76 -18.40 -9.74
N SER A 61 6.23 -17.25 -9.27
CA SER A 61 7.60 -16.82 -9.50
C SER A 61 8.55 -17.93 -9.05
N ALA A 62 9.13 -18.63 -10.01
CA ALA A 62 10.14 -19.68 -9.81
C ALA A 62 11.53 -19.07 -9.56
N ASN A 63 11.62 -17.78 -9.22
CA ASN A 63 12.84 -17.11 -8.81
C ASN A 63 12.62 -16.45 -7.44
N GLY A 64 12.66 -17.29 -6.41
CA GLY A 64 13.35 -17.12 -5.12
C GLY A 64 13.34 -15.80 -4.32
N ASN A 65 12.62 -14.73 -4.70
CA ASN A 65 12.66 -13.47 -3.93
C ASN A 65 11.46 -12.52 -4.09
N GLY A 66 10.33 -12.97 -4.65
CA GLY A 66 9.14 -12.12 -4.81
C GLY A 66 7.85 -12.90 -4.71
N ASN A 67 7.07 -12.65 -3.66
CA ASN A 67 5.77 -13.27 -3.42
C ASN A 67 4.81 -12.99 -4.58
N GLY A 68 4.43 -14.04 -5.29
CA GLY A 68 3.71 -13.99 -6.56
C GLY A 68 2.23 -13.59 -6.46
N ASN A 69 1.89 -12.46 -5.84
CA ASN A 69 0.52 -11.91 -5.78
C ASN A 69 0.22 -10.85 -6.85
N GLY A 70 1.22 -10.41 -7.62
CA GLY A 70 1.06 -9.47 -8.72
C GLY A 70 1.16 -8.00 -8.32
N ILE A 71 1.70 -7.72 -7.13
CA ILE A 71 1.91 -6.37 -6.59
C ILE A 71 3.41 -6.14 -6.50
N SER A 72 3.90 -5.02 -7.03
CA SER A 72 5.28 -4.59 -6.87
C SER A 72 5.34 -3.14 -6.39
N ILE A 73 6.27 -2.86 -5.47
CA ILE A 73 6.50 -1.52 -4.93
C ILE A 73 7.91 -1.07 -5.27
N THR A 74 8.05 0.19 -5.67
CA THR A 74 9.33 0.89 -5.78
C THR A 74 9.28 2.15 -4.93
N CYS A 75 10.43 2.56 -4.37
CA CYS A 75 10.54 3.79 -3.60
C CYS A 75 11.91 4.42 -3.80
N ASN A 76 12.00 5.73 -3.65
CA ASN A 76 13.27 6.47 -3.67
C ASN A 76 14.05 6.39 -2.33
N ASN A 77 13.47 5.77 -1.29
CA ASN A 77 14.07 5.64 0.04
C ASN A 77 14.41 4.19 0.37
N ILE A 78 15.71 3.89 0.53
CA ILE A 78 16.24 2.56 0.81
C ILE A 78 15.78 1.96 2.15
N ASN A 79 15.38 2.81 3.10
CA ASN A 79 14.95 2.36 4.43
C ASN A 79 13.50 1.88 4.46
N ILE A 80 12.74 2.07 3.38
CA ILE A 80 11.33 1.67 3.29
C ILE A 80 11.25 0.26 2.72
N PRO A 81 10.61 -0.71 3.43
CA PRO A 81 10.44 -2.05 2.89
C PRO A 81 9.57 -2.03 1.64
N LEU A 82 9.96 -2.79 0.61
CA LEU A 82 9.25 -2.87 -0.67
C LEU A 82 8.43 -4.16 -0.84
N ASN A 83 8.22 -4.90 0.25
CA ASN A 83 7.54 -6.19 0.30
C ASN A 83 6.26 -6.13 1.15
N GLU A 84 5.74 -7.28 1.59
CA GLU A 84 4.46 -7.41 2.31
C GLU A 84 4.44 -6.71 3.67
N LYS A 85 5.61 -6.30 4.19
CA LYS A 85 5.69 -5.49 5.40
C LYS A 85 5.18 -4.06 5.17
N ASN A 86 5.20 -3.56 3.93
CA ASN A 86 4.73 -2.22 3.57
C ASN A 86 3.20 -2.10 3.62
N LEU A 87 2.69 -1.02 4.21
CA LEU A 87 1.24 -0.76 4.29
C LEU A 87 0.59 -0.56 2.92
N VAL A 88 1.29 0.04 1.95
CA VAL A 88 0.81 0.20 0.57
C VAL A 88 0.63 -1.17 -0.08
N HIS A 89 1.55 -2.10 0.17
CA HIS A 89 1.42 -3.47 -0.33
C HIS A 89 0.20 -4.15 0.28
N LYS A 90 0.03 -4.06 1.60
CA LYS A 90 -1.12 -4.63 2.31
C LYS A 90 -2.44 -4.03 1.81
N ALA A 91 -2.50 -2.73 1.57
CA ALA A 91 -3.68 -2.05 1.05
C ALA A 91 -4.03 -2.52 -0.36
N ALA A 92 -3.06 -2.57 -1.28
CA ALA A 92 -3.26 -3.09 -2.63
C ALA A 92 -3.70 -4.57 -2.60
N GLN A 93 -3.09 -5.39 -1.74
CA GLN A 93 -3.44 -6.79 -1.56
C GLN A 93 -4.86 -6.97 -1.06
N LEU A 94 -5.28 -6.16 -0.09
CA LEU A 94 -6.64 -6.17 0.44
C LEU A 94 -7.64 -5.77 -0.65
N MET A 95 -7.40 -4.66 -1.36
CA MET A 95 -8.24 -4.20 -2.47
C MET A 95 -8.43 -5.29 -3.53
N LEU A 96 -7.34 -5.87 -4.03
CA LEU A 96 -7.40 -6.88 -5.08
C LEU A 96 -8.09 -8.17 -4.61
N LYS A 97 -7.95 -8.55 -3.32
CA LYS A 97 -8.65 -9.71 -2.75
C LYS A 97 -10.14 -9.44 -2.61
N THR A 98 -10.52 -8.32 -1.99
CA THR A 98 -11.91 -7.94 -1.71
C THR A 98 -12.76 -7.93 -2.98
N PHE A 99 -12.19 -7.50 -4.11
CA PHE A 99 -12.91 -7.41 -5.38
C PHE A 99 -12.61 -8.56 -6.37
N GLY A 100 -11.92 -9.62 -5.94
CA GLY A 100 -11.64 -10.79 -6.80
C GLY A 100 -10.72 -10.50 -7.99
N LEU A 101 -9.88 -9.46 -7.90
CA LEU A 101 -9.10 -8.90 -9.01
C LEU A 101 -7.70 -9.50 -9.17
N LEU A 102 -7.24 -10.30 -8.20
CA LEU A 102 -5.88 -10.87 -8.20
C LEU A 102 -5.56 -11.70 -9.46
N LYS A 103 -6.54 -12.38 -10.05
CA LYS A 103 -6.30 -13.17 -11.27
C LYS A 103 -6.27 -12.29 -12.53
N LYS A 104 -6.82 -11.08 -12.46
CA LYS A 104 -7.08 -10.21 -13.60
C LYS A 104 -6.00 -9.15 -13.79
N TYR A 105 -5.44 -8.64 -12.69
CA TYR A 105 -4.55 -7.48 -12.75
C TYR A 105 -3.26 -7.69 -11.95
N ASN A 106 -2.15 -7.14 -12.49
CA ASN A 106 -0.95 -6.82 -11.73
C ASN A 106 -0.91 -5.31 -11.51
N VAL A 107 -0.31 -4.88 -10.41
CA VAL A 107 -0.17 -3.47 -10.05
C VAL A 107 1.28 -3.20 -9.67
N LYS A 108 1.89 -2.21 -10.32
CA LYS A 108 3.15 -1.60 -9.90
C LYS A 108 2.84 -0.28 -9.23
N ILE A 109 3.42 -0.04 -8.07
CA ILE A 109 3.20 1.16 -7.26
C ILE A 109 4.56 1.79 -6.97
N ASN A 110 4.78 3.01 -7.43
CA ASN A 110 5.94 3.80 -7.03
C ASN A 110 5.52 4.80 -5.95
N ILE A 111 6.19 4.74 -4.80
CA ILE A 111 5.91 5.56 -3.61
C ILE A 111 7.10 6.43 -3.23
#